data_AF-A0A814IUX5-F1
#
_entry.id   AF-A0A814IUX5-F1
#
_cell.length_a   1.000
_cell.length_b   1.000
_cell.length_c   1.000
_cell.angle_alpha   90.00
_cell.angle_beta   90.00
_cell.angle_gamma   90.00
#
_symmetry.space_group_name_H-M   'P 1'
#
loop_
_entity.id
_entity.type
_entity.pdbx_description
1 polymer ?
#
loop_
_entity_poly.entity_id
_entity_poly.type
_entity_poly.pdbx_seq_one_letter_code
_entity_poly.pdbx_strand_id
1 'polypeptide(L)'
;MLQALAFIPEDDVADGFKLLQKKSSAKFLPILNYVEKNYIGLLKPNSNSIRLDPRYPINSWNCYKRVLNDLPRTNNTVEAWHNALTGDAKKHPRLNELIELLRVEQSNTENLIITFRAGEVYNKSEEQTKKDKRIKNLCTQYDKSDLFTYLENFCLNFD
;
A
#
# COMPACT_ATOMS: atom_id res chain seq x y z
N MET A 1 -5.82 8.30 -10.59
CA MET A 1 -6.04 9.31 -9.53
C MET A 1 -6.60 8.76 -8.22
N LEU A 2 -7.61 7.88 -8.20
CA LEU A 2 -8.11 7.29 -6.94
C LEU A 2 -7.02 6.60 -6.09
N GLN A 3 -6.08 5.91 -6.73
CA GLN A 3 -4.93 5.27 -6.06
C GLN A 3 -4.01 6.27 -5.33
N ALA A 4 -3.93 7.52 -5.80
CA ALA A 4 -3.12 8.55 -5.16
C ALA A 4 -3.67 8.96 -3.77
N LEU A 5 -4.95 8.67 -3.48
CA LEU A 5 -5.53 8.87 -2.15
C LEU A 5 -4.86 8.02 -1.06
N ALA A 6 -4.18 6.93 -1.43
CA ALA A 6 -3.41 6.15 -0.46
C ALA A 6 -2.14 6.88 0.01
N PHE A 7 -1.78 8.00 -0.62
CA PHE A 7 -0.53 8.71 -0.40
C PHE A 7 -0.75 10.16 0.04
N ILE A 8 -1.87 10.42 0.71
CA ILE A 8 -2.15 11.66 1.45
C ILE A 8 -2.45 11.32 2.92
N PRO A 9 -2.37 12.29 3.85
CA PRO A 9 -2.75 12.07 5.23
C PRO A 9 -4.16 11.47 5.35
N GLU A 10 -4.34 10.53 6.27
CA GLU A 10 -5.60 9.79 6.46
C GLU A 10 -6.81 10.74 6.63
N ASP A 11 -6.61 11.83 7.37
CA ASP A 11 -7.63 12.85 7.65
C ASP A 11 -8.08 13.62 6.39
N ASP A 12 -7.20 13.71 5.38
CA ASP A 12 -7.46 14.45 4.13
C ASP A 12 -8.03 13.56 3.03
N VAL A 13 -8.07 12.23 3.23
CA VAL A 13 -8.55 11.25 2.24
C VAL A 13 -9.99 11.52 1.82
N ALA A 14 -10.87 11.81 2.78
CA ALA A 14 -12.28 12.07 2.51
C ALA A 14 -12.49 13.35 1.69
N ASP A 15 -11.68 14.39 1.95
CA ASP A 15 -11.72 15.66 1.22
C ASP A 15 -11.15 15.49 -0.19
N GLY A 16 -10.03 14.77 -0.32
CA GLY A 16 -9.44 14.39 -1.60
C GLY A 16 -10.42 13.61 -2.46
N PHE A 17 -11.13 12.63 -1.89
CA PHE A 17 -12.16 11.89 -2.62
C PHE A 17 -13.31 12.78 -3.11
N LYS A 18 -13.83 13.69 -2.27
CA LYS A 18 -14.88 14.65 -2.68
C LYS A 18 -14.41 15.54 -3.84
N LEU A 19 -13.16 16.00 -3.80
CA LEU A 19 -12.55 16.80 -4.85
C LEU A 19 -12.48 16.02 -6.18
N LEU A 20 -12.09 14.75 -6.13
CA LEU A 20 -12.08 13.86 -7.30
C LEU A 20 -13.50 13.64 -7.84
N GLN A 21 -14.48 13.41 -6.97
CA GLN A 21 -15.88 13.23 -7.35
C GLN A 21 -16.43 14.46 -8.08
N LYS A 22 -16.15 15.67 -7.57
CA LYS A 22 -16.59 16.94 -8.20
C LYS A 22 -16.00 17.17 -9.59
N LYS A 23 -14.76 16.73 -9.82
CA LYS A 23 -14.06 16.90 -11.11
C LYS A 23 -14.27 15.73 -12.07
N SER A 24 -14.89 14.64 -11.61
CA SER A 24 -15.11 13.45 -12.43
C SER A 24 -16.36 13.58 -13.29
N SER A 25 -16.30 13.01 -14.49
CA SER A 25 -17.48 12.86 -15.36
C SER A 25 -18.49 11.89 -14.76
N ALA A 26 -19.79 12.09 -15.06
CA ALA A 26 -20.88 11.22 -14.66
C ALA A 26 -20.67 9.75 -15.06
N LYS A 27 -19.89 9.49 -16.11
CA LYS A 27 -19.49 8.13 -16.54
C LYS A 27 -18.82 7.32 -15.44
N PHE A 28 -18.12 7.97 -14.50
CA PHE A 28 -17.40 7.31 -13.41
C PHE A 28 -18.22 7.16 -12.12
N LEU A 29 -19.49 7.61 -12.08
CA LEU A 29 -20.34 7.47 -10.90
C LEU A 29 -20.42 6.04 -10.36
N PRO A 30 -20.53 4.97 -11.17
CA PRO A 30 -20.60 3.61 -10.65
C PRO A 30 -19.38 3.23 -9.80
N ILE A 31 -18.16 3.57 -10.26
CA ILE A 31 -16.93 3.26 -9.53
C ILE A 31 -16.75 4.19 -8.32
N LEU A 32 -17.10 5.47 -8.45
CA LEU A 32 -17.01 6.43 -7.33
C LEU A 32 -17.96 6.02 -6.20
N ASN A 33 -19.19 5.62 -6.49
CA ASN A 33 -20.14 5.14 -5.49
C ASN A 33 -19.64 3.86 -4.80
N TYR A 34 -19.03 2.95 -5.56
CA TYR A 34 -18.42 1.76 -4.99
C TYR A 34 -17.27 2.11 -4.03
N VAL A 35 -16.37 3.01 -4.45
CA VAL A 35 -15.24 3.45 -3.62
C VAL A 35 -15.72 4.18 -2.37
N GLU A 36 -16.70 5.08 -2.51
CA GLU A 36 -17.26 5.79 -1.37
C GLU A 36 -17.87 4.82 -0.35
N LYS A 37 -18.67 3.86 -0.81
CA LYS A 37 -19.30 2.87 0.07
C LYS A 37 -18.29 1.97 0.78
N ASN A 38 -17.26 1.49 0.07
CA ASN A 38 -16.40 0.42 0.58
C ASN A 38 -15.10 0.90 1.21
N TYR A 39 -14.58 2.09 0.85
CA TYR A 39 -13.24 2.55 1.26
C TYR A 39 -13.24 3.91 1.98
N ILE A 40 -14.20 4.80 1.68
CA ILE A 40 -14.26 6.15 2.27
C ILE A 40 -15.29 6.24 3.40
N GLY A 41 -16.40 5.53 3.25
CA GLY A 41 -17.57 5.58 4.13
C GLY A 41 -18.62 6.55 3.62
N LEU A 42 -19.89 6.13 3.57
CA LEU A 42 -21.01 7.00 3.18
C LEU A 42 -21.27 8.05 4.26
N LEU A 43 -21.70 9.26 3.88
CA LEU A 43 -22.18 10.24 4.86
C LEU A 43 -23.41 9.71 5.59
N LYS A 44 -23.46 9.89 6.92
CA LYS A 44 -24.64 9.52 7.70
C LYS A 44 -25.84 10.37 7.26
N PRO A 45 -27.06 9.81 7.26
CA PRO A 45 -28.28 10.60 7.07
C PRO A 45 -28.28 11.77 8.07
N ASN A 46 -28.56 12.98 7.58
CA ASN A 46 -28.60 14.23 8.37
C ASN A 46 -27.26 14.75 8.91
N SER A 47 -26.13 14.31 8.36
CA SER A 47 -24.81 14.82 8.74
C SER A 47 -23.94 15.14 7.53
N ASN A 48 -23.29 16.30 7.54
CA ASN A 48 -22.37 16.74 6.48
C ASN A 48 -20.91 16.35 6.72
N SER A 49 -20.56 15.89 7.93
CA SER A 49 -19.19 15.59 8.34
C SER A 49 -18.98 14.14 8.77
N ILE A 50 -19.95 13.56 9.47
CA ILE A 50 -19.85 12.19 10.00
C ILE A 50 -20.10 11.16 8.89
N ARG A 51 -19.14 10.26 8.69
CA ARG A 51 -19.24 9.12 7.78
C ARG A 51 -19.53 7.82 8.56
N LEU A 52 -20.13 6.85 7.86
CA LEU A 52 -20.25 5.47 8.30
C LEU A 52 -18.92 4.76 8.13
N ASP A 53 -18.67 3.75 8.96
CA ASP A 53 -17.47 2.93 8.83
C ASP A 53 -17.51 2.16 7.49
N PRO A 54 -16.50 2.34 6.62
CA PRO A 54 -16.41 1.59 5.39
C PRO A 54 -16.04 0.13 5.67
N ARG A 55 -16.32 -0.75 4.69
CA ARG A 55 -15.89 -2.15 4.74
C ARG A 55 -14.37 -2.28 4.87
N TYR A 56 -13.63 -1.36 4.26
CA TYR A 56 -12.17 -1.28 4.29
C TYR A 56 -11.75 0.10 4.85
N PRO A 57 -11.49 0.18 6.17
CA PRO A 57 -11.07 1.41 6.83
C PRO A 57 -9.83 2.06 6.20
N ILE A 58 -9.77 3.40 6.19
CA ILE A 58 -8.69 4.17 5.55
C ILE A 58 -7.30 3.73 6.03
N ASN A 59 -7.14 3.53 7.34
CA ASN A 59 -5.89 3.11 7.96
C ASN A 59 -5.38 1.74 7.47
N SER A 60 -6.23 0.89 6.89
CA SER A 60 -5.82 -0.44 6.44
C SER A 60 -5.10 -0.41 5.08
N TRP A 61 -5.40 0.60 4.25
CA TRP A 61 -4.86 0.72 2.88
C TRP A 61 -4.04 1.99 2.65
N ASN A 62 -4.12 2.97 3.54
CA ASN A 62 -3.30 4.17 3.45
C ASN A 62 -1.80 3.84 3.64
N CYS A 63 -0.98 4.43 2.77
CA CYS A 63 0.46 4.21 2.70
C CYS A 63 1.27 5.47 3.05
N TYR A 64 0.63 6.61 3.35
CA TYR A 64 1.32 7.89 3.56
C TYR A 64 2.36 7.81 4.69
N LYS A 65 1.94 7.41 5.90
CA LYS A 65 2.86 7.21 7.03
C LYS A 65 3.89 6.12 6.76
N ARG A 66 3.54 5.06 6.01
CA ARG A 66 4.49 4.00 5.66
C ARG A 66 5.63 4.54 4.80
N VAL A 67 5.29 5.34 3.78
CA VAL A 67 6.27 5.98 2.91
C VAL A 67 7.20 6.92 3.66
N LEU A 68 6.66 7.76 4.55
CA LEU A 68 7.46 8.69 5.34
C LEU A 68 8.46 7.96 6.27
N ASN A 69 8.07 6.81 6.80
CA ASN A 69 8.89 5.98 7.69
C ASN A 69 9.74 4.91 6.96
N ASP A 70 9.88 4.99 5.62
CA ASP A 70 10.62 4.02 4.80
C ASP A 70 10.12 2.56 4.94
N LEU A 71 8.86 2.37 5.31
CA LEU A 71 8.24 1.06 5.46
C LEU A 71 7.75 0.50 4.11
N PRO A 72 7.68 -0.84 3.97
CA PRO A 72 7.09 -1.47 2.79
C PRO A 72 5.66 -0.99 2.52
N ARG A 73 5.38 -0.63 1.27
CA ARG A 73 4.05 -0.20 0.81
C ARG A 73 3.12 -1.38 0.54
N THR A 74 3.68 -2.45 -0.01
CA THR A 74 2.98 -3.68 -0.37
C THR A 74 3.51 -4.87 0.42
N ASN A 75 2.79 -5.97 0.34
CA ASN A 75 3.14 -7.27 0.89
C ASN A 75 4.05 -8.10 -0.04
N ASN A 76 4.67 -7.51 -1.08
CA ASN A 76 5.46 -8.23 -2.07
C ASN A 76 6.55 -9.12 -1.44
N THR A 77 7.19 -8.67 -0.35
CA THR A 77 8.21 -9.46 0.36
C THR A 77 7.60 -10.72 0.99
N VAL A 78 6.40 -10.61 1.54
CA VAL A 78 5.66 -11.75 2.13
C VAL A 78 5.19 -12.69 1.01
N GLU A 79 4.71 -12.15 -0.11
CA GLU A 79 4.32 -12.95 -1.28
C GLU A 79 5.52 -13.68 -1.89
N ALA A 80 6.67 -13.00 -2.03
CA ALA A 80 7.90 -13.60 -2.52
C ALA A 80 8.40 -14.73 -1.60
N TRP A 81 8.37 -14.50 -0.28
CA TRP A 81 8.67 -15.51 0.72
C TRP A 81 7.72 -16.72 0.61
N HIS A 82 6.42 -16.47 0.55
CA HIS A 82 5.43 -17.52 0.40
C HIS A 82 5.59 -18.28 -0.93
N ASN A 83 5.94 -17.60 -2.02
CA ASN A 83 6.19 -18.20 -3.32
C ASN A 83 7.46 -19.05 -3.33
N ALA A 84 8.52 -18.65 -2.62
CA ALA A 84 9.71 -19.48 -2.45
C ALA A 84 9.36 -20.76 -1.67
N LEU A 85 8.62 -20.62 -0.56
CA LEU A 85 8.18 -21.74 0.26
C LEU A 85 7.27 -22.72 -0.50
N THR A 86 6.36 -22.19 -1.35
CA THR A 86 5.38 -23.01 -2.07
C THR A 86 5.84 -23.48 -3.44
N GLY A 87 6.80 -22.80 -4.07
CA GLY A 87 7.43 -23.23 -5.32
C GLY A 87 8.17 -24.57 -5.15
N ASP A 88 8.76 -24.78 -3.97
CA ASP A 88 9.44 -26.02 -3.59
C ASP A 88 8.49 -27.08 -3.00
N ALA A 89 7.23 -26.72 -2.74
CA ALA A 89 6.25 -27.60 -2.12
C ALA A 89 5.25 -28.20 -3.12
N LYS A 90 4.89 -29.47 -2.92
CA LYS A 90 3.68 -30.03 -3.56
C LYS A 90 2.46 -29.25 -3.07
N LYS A 91 1.42 -29.08 -3.91
CA LYS A 91 0.15 -28.39 -3.55
C LYS A 91 -0.49 -28.87 -2.23
N HIS A 92 -0.21 -30.11 -1.81
CA HIS A 92 -0.66 -30.68 -0.55
C HIS A 92 0.46 -31.54 0.07
N PRO A 93 1.44 -30.92 0.76
CA PRO A 93 2.52 -31.68 1.38
C PRO A 93 1.96 -32.47 2.57
N ARG A 94 2.47 -33.69 2.78
CA ARG A 94 2.22 -34.43 4.03
C ARG A 94 2.84 -33.64 5.19
N LEU A 95 2.35 -33.86 6.41
CA LEU A 95 2.86 -33.16 7.60
C LEU A 95 4.39 -33.25 7.73
N ASN A 96 4.99 -34.43 7.50
CA ASN A 96 6.44 -34.59 7.57
C ASN A 96 7.17 -33.83 6.45
N GLU A 97 6.61 -33.78 5.24
CA GLU A 97 7.17 -32.97 4.13
C GLU A 97 7.11 -31.47 4.48
N LEU A 98 6.00 -31.01 5.08
CA LEU A 98 5.86 -29.63 5.55
C LEU A 98 6.86 -29.29 6.66
N ILE A 99 7.06 -30.19 7.63
CA ILE A 99 8.04 -29.99 8.72
C ILE A 99 9.45 -29.83 8.16
N GLU A 100 9.85 -30.65 7.20
CA GLU A 100 11.18 -30.53 6.58
C GLU A 100 11.32 -29.24 5.77
N LEU A 101 10.28 -28.83 5.02
CA LEU A 101 10.26 -27.54 4.33
C LEU A 101 10.45 -26.36 5.30
N LEU A 102 9.75 -26.36 6.43
CA LEU A 102 9.89 -25.33 7.46
C LEU A 102 11.27 -25.34 8.11
N ARG A 103 11.89 -26.52 8.30
CA ARG A 103 13.26 -26.64 8.83
C ARG A 103 14.28 -26.04 7.85
N VAL A 104 14.15 -26.31 6.56
CA VAL A 104 15.01 -25.72 5.52
C VAL A 104 14.84 -24.20 5.50
N GLU A 105 13.60 -23.71 5.55
CA GLU A 105 13.34 -22.27 5.54
C GLU A 105 13.86 -21.55 6.78
N GLN A 106 13.75 -22.19 7.96
CA GLN A 106 14.37 -21.69 9.18
C GLN A 106 15.89 -21.59 9.03
N SER A 107 16.55 -22.63 8.52
CA SER A 107 18.00 -22.64 8.28
C SER A 107 18.43 -21.54 7.31
N ASN A 108 17.70 -21.35 6.21
CA ASN A 108 17.94 -20.26 5.25
C ASN A 108 17.82 -18.88 5.91
N THR A 109 16.80 -18.69 6.74
CA THR A 109 16.57 -17.43 7.47
C THR A 109 17.68 -17.16 8.48
N GLU A 110 18.11 -18.17 9.24
CA GLU A 110 19.21 -18.05 10.19
C GLU A 110 20.53 -17.69 9.50
N ASN A 111 20.82 -18.32 8.35
CA ASN A 111 21.98 -17.97 7.52
C ASN A 111 21.92 -16.51 7.07
N LEU A 112 20.75 -16.03 6.60
CA LEU A 112 20.56 -14.63 6.20
C LEU A 112 20.75 -13.66 7.39
N ILE A 113 20.29 -14.02 8.59
CA ILE A 113 20.54 -13.22 9.80
C ILE A 113 22.03 -13.16 10.12
N ILE A 114 22.77 -14.26 9.96
CA ILE A 114 24.22 -14.30 10.19
C ILE A 114 24.93 -13.39 9.19
N THR A 115 24.57 -13.41 7.90
CA THR A 115 25.21 -12.53 6.91
C THR A 115 24.94 -11.05 7.20
N PHE A 116 23.71 -10.68 7.61
CA PHE A 116 23.42 -9.32 8.06
C PHE A 116 24.20 -8.92 9.30
N ARG A 117 24.37 -9.83 10.27
CA ARG A 117 25.22 -9.59 11.45
C ARG A 117 26.69 -9.44 11.10
N ALA A 118 27.16 -10.11 10.04
CA ALA A 118 28.49 -9.95 9.49
C ALA A 118 28.69 -8.62 8.73
N GLY A 119 27.61 -7.85 8.52
CA GLY A 119 27.65 -6.54 7.88
C GLY A 119 27.29 -6.54 6.41
N GLU A 120 26.76 -7.64 5.85
CA GLU A 120 26.20 -7.60 4.50
C GLU A 120 25.01 -6.66 4.42
N VAL A 121 24.86 -5.95 3.29
CA VAL A 121 23.75 -5.04 3.04
C VAL A 121 22.97 -5.52 1.83
N TYR A 122 21.68 -5.78 2.03
CA TYR A 122 20.79 -6.10 0.92
C TYR A 122 20.32 -4.82 0.24
N ASN A 123 20.70 -4.63 -1.01
CA ASN A 123 20.32 -3.48 -1.81
C ASN A 123 19.11 -3.80 -2.68
N LYS A 124 18.07 -2.97 -2.60
CA LYS A 124 17.00 -2.95 -3.59
C LYS A 124 17.57 -2.57 -4.96
N SER A 125 16.89 -2.95 -6.04
CA SER A 125 17.26 -2.47 -7.37
C SER A 125 17.31 -0.94 -7.41
N GLU A 126 18.20 -0.39 -8.24
CA GLU A 126 18.34 1.05 -8.39
C GLU A 126 17.03 1.72 -8.81
N GLU A 127 16.29 1.07 -9.71
CA GLU A 127 15.00 1.53 -10.19
C GLU A 127 13.97 1.64 -9.06
N GLN A 128 13.87 0.60 -8.23
CA GLN A 128 12.96 0.59 -7.08
C GLN A 128 13.35 1.68 -6.08
N THR A 129 14.65 1.86 -5.85
CA THR A 129 15.19 2.89 -4.95
C THR A 129 14.86 4.30 -5.47
N LYS A 130 15.01 4.55 -6.78
CA LYS A 130 14.64 5.82 -7.42
C LYS A 130 13.12 6.07 -7.30
N LYS A 131 12.29 5.05 -7.52
CA LYS A 131 10.82 5.15 -7.37
C LYS A 131 10.40 5.44 -5.93
N ASP A 132 10.97 4.73 -4.96
CA ASP A 132 10.70 4.94 -3.53
C ASP A 132 11.08 6.38 -3.11
N LYS A 133 12.24 6.88 -3.56
CA LYS A 133 12.67 8.26 -3.31
C LYS A 133 11.73 9.30 -3.91
N ARG A 134 11.31 9.14 -5.17
CA ARG A 134 10.35 10.07 -5.82
C ARG A 134 9.05 10.16 -5.03
N ILE A 135 8.50 9.01 -4.65
CA ILE A 135 7.24 8.92 -3.90
C ILE A 135 7.38 9.50 -2.50
N LYS A 136 8.50 9.25 -1.81
CA LYS A 136 8.78 9.85 -0.50
C LYS A 136 8.90 11.37 -0.59
N ASN A 137 9.62 11.88 -1.59
CA ASN A 137 9.76 13.33 -1.79
C ASN A 137 8.41 14.01 -1.99
N LEU A 138 7.52 13.41 -2.79
CA LEU A 138 6.15 13.93 -2.94
C LEU A 138 5.42 13.93 -1.60
N CYS A 139 5.41 12.81 -0.87
CA CYS A 139 4.71 12.73 0.43
C CYS A 139 5.21 13.77 1.44
N THR A 140 6.52 14.04 1.46
CA THR A 140 7.13 15.06 2.35
C THR A 140 6.75 16.49 1.95
N GLN A 141 6.51 16.74 0.66
CA GLN A 141 6.12 18.04 0.12
C GLN A 141 4.59 18.22 0.06
N TYR A 142 3.83 17.33 0.70
CA TYR A 142 2.38 17.39 0.69
C TYR A 142 1.87 18.69 1.31
N ASP A 143 1.04 19.41 0.55
CA ASP A 143 0.26 20.55 1.03
C ASP A 143 -1.21 20.36 0.64
N LYS A 144 -2.10 20.52 1.62
CA LYS A 144 -3.55 20.45 1.43
C LYS A 144 -4.07 21.56 0.52
N SER A 145 -3.42 22.72 0.49
CA SER A 145 -3.84 23.86 -0.35
C SER A 145 -3.81 23.52 -1.85
N ASP A 146 -2.88 22.67 -2.26
CA ASP A 146 -2.66 22.25 -3.66
C ASP A 146 -3.03 20.77 -3.89
N LEU A 147 -4.01 20.27 -3.13
CA LEU A 147 -4.38 18.85 -3.11
C LEU A 147 -4.67 18.25 -4.50
N PHE A 148 -5.30 19.01 -5.41
CA PHE A 148 -5.59 18.50 -6.75
C PHE A 148 -4.32 18.24 -7.56
N THR A 149 -3.45 19.25 -7.63
CA THR A 149 -2.18 19.19 -8.35
C THR A 149 -1.26 18.13 -7.74
N TYR A 150 -1.26 18.00 -6.41
CA TYR A 150 -0.57 16.92 -5.72
C TYR A 150 -1.02 15.54 -6.24
N LEU A 151 -2.34 15.29 -6.27
CA LEU A 151 -2.89 14.02 -6.73
C LEU A 151 -2.59 13.74 -8.21
N GLU A 152 -2.58 14.78 -9.05
CA GLU A 152 -2.24 14.71 -10.47
C GLU A 152 -0.76 14.36 -10.66
N ASN A 153 0.14 15.09 -9.99
CA ASN A 153 1.58 14.83 -10.00
C ASN A 153 1.92 13.42 -9.48
N PHE A 154 1.21 12.97 -8.44
CA PHE A 154 1.41 11.63 -7.90
C PHE A 154 1.05 10.55 -8.93
N CYS A 155 0.04 10.79 -9.77
CA CYS A 155 -0.36 9.83 -10.81
C CYS A 155 0.74 9.54 -11.82
N LEU A 156 1.66 10.48 -12.06
CA LEU A 156 2.80 10.31 -12.97
C LEU A 156 3.84 9.30 -12.47
N ASN A 157 3.68 8.78 -11.24
CA ASN A 157 4.56 7.75 -10.67
C ASN A 157 3.97 6.33 -10.78
N PHE A 158 2.75 6.21 -11.29
CA PHE A 158 2.12 4.93 -11.62
C PHE A 158 2.17 4.76 -13.14
N ASP A 159 3.04 3.85 -13.58
CA ASP A 159 3.06 3.31 -14.95
C ASP A 159 2.18 2.05 -15.00
#